data_AF-A0A437Q3D9-F1
#
_entry.id   AF-A0A437Q3D9-F1
#
_cell.length_a   1.000
_cell.length_b   1.000
_cell.length_c   1.000
_cell.angle_alpha   90.00
_cell.angle_beta   90.00
_cell.angle_gamma   90.00
#
_symmetry.space_group_name_H-M   'P 1'
#
loop_
_entity.id
_entity.type
_entity.pdbx_description
1 polymer ?
#
loop_
_entity_poly.entity_id
_entity_poly.type
_entity_poly.pdbx_seq_one_letter_code
_entity_poly.pdbx_strand_id
1 'polypeptide(L)'
;MGLTLFPGDGDTSSPDVAWSYSDFAAFRRQLAQAEGFALSEMRGFGGERPWSDVSTSLKSLLDRPDDGGGELSPIECAALLPRLEVIVDQWRNEVDVPQTHIDAAQQLTVVLRLCVAMNVELLFL
;
A
#
# COMPACT_ATOMS: atom_id res chain seq x y z
N MET A 1 13.24 1.52 13.24
CA MET A 1 12.76 0.31 12.53
C MET A 1 11.66 0.76 11.59
N GLY A 2 11.61 0.20 10.39
CA GLY A 2 10.72 0.62 9.31
C GLY A 2 10.12 -0.58 8.61
N LEU A 3 9.45 -0.34 7.50
CA LEU A 3 8.81 -1.36 6.68
C LEU A 3 9.31 -1.23 5.24
N THR A 4 9.72 -2.34 4.64
CA THR A 4 10.15 -2.46 3.26
C THR A 4 9.26 -3.45 2.53
N LEU A 5 8.76 -3.05 1.36
CA LEU A 5 7.99 -3.89 0.47
C LEU A 5 8.83 -4.18 -0.77
N PHE A 6 9.03 -5.45 -1.09
CA PHE A 6 9.89 -5.89 -2.18
C PHE A 6 9.38 -7.20 -2.80
N PRO A 7 9.74 -7.52 -4.05
CA PRO A 7 9.35 -8.77 -4.68
C PRO A 7 10.08 -9.96 -4.03
N GLY A 8 9.37 -11.06 -3.83
CA GLY A 8 9.93 -12.35 -3.39
C GLY A 8 10.65 -13.13 -4.48
N ASP A 9 11.33 -12.45 -5.40
CA ASP A 9 12.05 -13.06 -6.53
C ASP A 9 13.46 -13.58 -6.15
N GLY A 10 13.95 -13.23 -4.96
CA GLY A 10 15.29 -13.57 -4.49
C GLY A 10 16.40 -12.70 -5.10
N ASP A 11 16.06 -11.63 -5.83
CA ASP A 11 16.98 -10.67 -6.41
C ASP A 11 17.04 -9.39 -5.56
N THR A 12 18.19 -9.14 -4.94
CA THR A 12 18.39 -7.95 -4.10
C THR A 12 18.60 -6.66 -4.90
N SER A 13 18.61 -6.74 -6.24
CA SER A 13 18.66 -5.58 -7.13
C SER A 13 17.27 -5.15 -7.62
N SER A 14 16.23 -5.93 -7.31
CA SER A 14 14.86 -5.59 -7.63
C SER A 14 14.42 -4.33 -6.88
N PRO A 15 13.56 -3.50 -7.51
CA PRO A 15 13.04 -2.30 -6.88
C PRO A 15 12.27 -2.65 -5.61
N ASP A 16 12.48 -1.86 -4.57
CA ASP A 16 11.75 -1.91 -3.31
C ASP A 16 11.13 -0.55 -3.00
N VAL A 17 10.31 -0.52 -1.96
CA VAL A 17 9.82 0.72 -1.37
C VAL A 17 9.88 0.60 0.14
N ALA A 18 10.52 1.59 0.78
CA ALA A 18 10.77 1.59 2.20
C ALA A 18 10.19 2.83 2.88
N TRP A 19 9.71 2.64 4.10
CA TRP A 19 9.17 3.68 4.95
C TRP A 19 9.68 3.54 6.38
N SER A 20 9.72 4.64 7.13
CA SER A 20 9.62 4.53 8.58
C SER A 20 8.20 4.08 8.97
N TYR A 21 8.00 3.47 10.14
CA TYR A 21 6.66 3.05 10.57
C TYR A 21 5.66 4.22 10.62
N SER A 22 6.11 5.41 11.05
CA SER A 22 5.30 6.62 11.05
C SER A 22 4.91 7.05 9.65
N ASP A 23 5.83 6.98 8.69
CA ASP A 23 5.57 7.39 7.31
C ASP A 23 4.63 6.38 6.62
N PHE A 24 4.80 5.08 6.88
CA PHE A 24 3.90 4.06 6.36
C PHE A 24 2.49 4.20 6.95
N ALA A 25 2.37 4.50 8.25
CA ALA A 25 1.09 4.79 8.88
C ALA A 25 0.42 6.04 8.30
N ALA A 26 1.18 7.11 8.05
CA ALA A 26 0.66 8.31 7.38
C ALA A 26 0.21 8.01 5.94
N PHE A 27 1.02 7.28 5.19
CA PHE A 27 0.72 6.85 3.82
C PHE A 27 -0.57 6.02 3.73
N ARG A 28 -0.76 5.03 4.61
CA ARG A 28 -2.00 4.23 4.65
C ARG A 28 -3.23 5.07 5.00
N ARG A 29 -3.10 6.04 5.91
CA ARG A 29 -4.20 6.98 6.20
C ARG A 29 -4.57 7.79 4.97
N GLN A 30 -3.58 8.27 4.23
CA GLN A 30 -3.80 9.02 3.00
C GLN A 30 -4.50 8.16 1.93
N LEU A 31 -4.09 6.90 1.76
CA LEU A 31 -4.76 5.95 0.86
C LEU A 31 -6.22 5.72 1.27
N ALA A 32 -6.50 5.48 2.54
CA ALA A 32 -7.87 5.29 3.03
C ALA A 32 -8.73 6.54 2.78
N GLN A 33 -8.16 7.72 2.98
CA GLN A 33 -8.85 8.99 2.74
C GLN A 33 -9.18 9.19 1.26
N ALA A 34 -8.28 8.80 0.34
CA ALA A 34 -8.53 8.77 -1.10
C ALA A 34 -9.59 7.72 -1.52
N GLU A 35 -9.79 6.70 -0.69
CA GLU A 35 -10.90 5.75 -0.80
C GLU A 35 -12.20 6.24 -0.15
N GLY A 36 -12.19 7.42 0.47
CA GLY A 36 -13.37 8.05 1.05
C GLY A 36 -13.72 7.57 2.46
N PHE A 37 -12.77 6.99 3.21
CA PHE A 37 -12.97 6.62 4.61
C PHE A 37 -11.77 6.95 5.49
N ALA A 38 -11.99 7.12 6.79
CA ALA A 38 -10.92 7.37 7.74
C ALA A 38 -10.38 6.04 8.30
N LEU A 39 -9.08 5.77 8.10
CA LEU A 39 -8.45 4.55 8.63
C LEU A 39 -8.60 4.44 10.16
N SER A 40 -8.58 5.56 10.88
CA SER A 40 -8.74 5.61 12.34
C SER A 40 -10.11 5.12 12.84
N GLU A 41 -11.13 5.06 11.97
CA GLU A 41 -12.45 4.50 12.32
C GLU A 41 -12.48 2.98 12.23
N MET A 42 -11.52 2.39 11.53
CA MET A 42 -11.48 0.95 11.26
C MET A 42 -10.99 0.16 12.47
N ARG A 43 -11.56 -1.03 12.64
CA ARG A 43 -11.10 -2.00 13.64
C ARG A 43 -9.62 -2.34 13.39
N GLY A 44 -8.81 -2.25 14.46
CA GLY A 44 -7.35 -2.41 14.40
C GLY A 44 -6.56 -1.09 14.35
N PHE A 45 -7.23 0.03 14.07
CA PHE A 45 -6.61 1.35 13.89
C PHE A 45 -7.13 2.43 14.85
N GLY A 46 -7.89 2.02 15.88
CA GLY A 46 -8.43 2.88 16.93
C GLY A 46 -9.96 2.99 16.97
N GLY A 47 -10.65 2.48 15.94
CA GLY A 47 -12.11 2.49 15.86
C GLY A 47 -12.74 1.09 15.88
N GLU A 48 -14.05 1.03 15.66
CA GLU A 48 -14.86 -0.19 15.73
C GLU A 48 -15.47 -0.60 14.38
N ARG A 49 -15.33 0.22 13.34
CA ARG A 49 -15.92 -0.05 12.02
C ARG A 49 -15.27 -1.30 11.41
N PRO A 50 -16.05 -2.34 11.08
CA PRO A 50 -15.49 -3.55 10.52
C PRO A 50 -15.09 -3.35 9.06
N TRP A 51 -14.05 -4.05 8.63
CA TRP A 51 -13.60 -4.06 7.23
C TRP A 51 -14.59 -4.71 6.24
N SER A 52 -15.71 -5.25 6.70
CA SER A 52 -16.83 -5.66 5.85
C SER A 52 -17.62 -4.47 5.29
N ASP A 53 -17.55 -3.31 5.95
CA ASP A 53 -18.37 -2.13 5.65
C ASP A 53 -17.69 -1.17 4.68
N VAL A 54 -16.54 -1.57 4.12
CA VAL A 54 -15.76 -0.82 3.16
C VAL A 54 -15.48 -1.73 1.96
N SER A 55 -15.84 -1.27 0.77
CA SER A 55 -15.52 -1.94 -0.48
C SER A 55 -14.36 -1.22 -1.15
N THR A 56 -13.15 -1.71 -0.92
CA THR A 56 -11.92 -1.21 -1.56
C THR A 56 -11.06 -2.39 -1.99
N SER A 57 -10.42 -2.29 -3.16
CA SER A 57 -9.41 -3.26 -3.59
C SER A 57 -8.13 -3.14 -2.79
N LEU A 58 -7.90 -2.01 -2.10
CA LEU A 58 -6.72 -1.76 -1.27
C LEU A 58 -6.75 -2.43 0.10
N LYS A 59 -7.82 -3.17 0.42
CA LYS A 59 -8.02 -3.77 1.74
C LYS A 59 -6.83 -4.63 2.19
N SER A 60 -6.28 -5.46 1.31
CA SER A 60 -5.15 -6.35 1.65
C SER A 60 -3.86 -5.60 1.99
N LEU A 61 -3.69 -4.39 1.46
CA LEU A 61 -2.59 -3.49 1.82
C LEU A 61 -2.89 -2.67 3.09
N LEU A 62 -4.13 -2.23 3.26
CA LEU A 62 -4.53 -1.33 4.35
C LEU A 62 -4.78 -2.04 5.69
N ASP A 63 -5.39 -3.22 5.69
CA ASP A 63 -5.69 -4.03 6.89
C ASP A 63 -4.51 -4.94 7.28
N ARG A 64 -3.30 -4.54 6.90
CA ARG A 64 -2.08 -5.30 7.14
C ARG A 64 -1.43 -4.87 8.46
N PRO A 65 -0.96 -5.83 9.29
CA PRO A 65 -0.11 -5.53 10.44
C PRO A 65 1.20 -4.86 10.05
N ASP A 66 1.74 -4.02 10.94
CA ASP A 66 2.99 -3.29 10.73
C ASP A 66 4.24 -4.09 11.12
N ASP A 67 4.10 -5.30 11.63
CA ASP A 67 5.20 -6.08 12.19
C ASP A 67 6.07 -6.81 11.14
N GLY A 68 5.95 -6.42 9.86
CA GLY A 68 6.68 -7.05 8.76
C GLY A 68 6.25 -8.50 8.50
N GLY A 69 5.06 -8.90 8.98
CA GLY A 69 4.53 -10.23 8.79
C GLY A 69 3.69 -10.38 7.52
N GLY A 70 4.14 -11.24 6.60
CA GLY A 70 3.31 -11.84 5.54
C GLY A 70 3.61 -11.35 4.13
N GLU A 71 2.86 -11.89 3.17
CA GLU A 71 3.02 -11.64 1.74
C GLU A 71 1.70 -11.29 1.04
N LEU A 72 1.76 -10.58 -0.08
CA LEU A 72 0.62 -10.43 -0.99
C LEU A 72 0.87 -11.31 -2.20
N SER A 73 -0.11 -12.12 -2.56
CA SER A 73 -0.03 -12.93 -3.76
C SER A 73 0.05 -12.05 -5.02
N PRO A 74 0.56 -12.56 -6.15
CA PRO A 74 0.54 -11.85 -7.42
C PRO A 74 -0.87 -11.38 -7.83
N ILE A 75 -1.90 -12.17 -7.50
CA ILE A 75 -3.30 -11.84 -7.78
C ILE A 75 -3.77 -10.64 -6.96
N GLU A 76 -3.42 -10.59 -5.68
CA GLU A 76 -3.70 -9.43 -4.84
C GLU A 76 -2.94 -8.20 -5.33
N CYS A 77 -1.67 -8.35 -5.69
CA CYS A 77 -0.89 -7.26 -6.28
C CYS A 77 -1.57 -6.69 -7.55
N ALA A 78 -2.06 -7.57 -8.43
CA ALA A 78 -2.79 -7.17 -9.63
C ALA A 78 -4.10 -6.45 -9.31
N ALA A 79 -4.81 -6.82 -8.24
CA ALA A 79 -6.04 -6.16 -7.81
C ALA A 79 -5.80 -4.74 -7.23
N LEU A 80 -4.63 -4.49 -6.63
CA LEU A 80 -4.24 -3.19 -6.09
C LEU A 80 -3.91 -2.17 -7.19
N LEU A 81 -3.23 -2.61 -8.26
CA LEU A 81 -2.64 -1.75 -9.28
C LEU A 81 -3.61 -0.73 -9.90
N PRO A 82 -4.80 -1.12 -10.43
CA PRO A 82 -5.70 -0.17 -11.07
C PRO A 82 -6.14 0.95 -10.12
N ARG A 83 -6.34 0.61 -8.84
CA ARG A 83 -6.82 1.58 -7.86
C ARG A 83 -5.72 2.52 -7.39
N LEU A 84 -4.51 2.01 -7.18
CA LEU A 84 -3.34 2.83 -6.85
C LEU A 84 -3.03 3.83 -7.96
N GLU A 85 -3.11 3.43 -9.23
CA GLU A 85 -2.86 4.32 -10.37
C GLU A 85 -3.85 5.47 -10.44
N VAL A 86 -5.13 5.20 -10.20
CA VAL A 86 -6.16 6.25 -10.11
C VAL A 86 -5.88 7.21 -8.95
N ILE A 87 -5.50 6.69 -7.78
CA ILE A 87 -5.19 7.53 -6.62
C ILE A 87 -3.93 8.39 -6.87
N VAL A 88 -2.90 7.84 -7.49
CA VAL A 88 -1.69 8.59 -7.85
C VAL A 88 -2.01 9.74 -8.80
N ASP A 89 -2.85 9.49 -9.81
CA ASP A 89 -3.28 10.52 -10.75
C ASP A 89 -4.12 11.62 -10.07
N GLN A 90 -4.99 11.24 -9.13
CA GLN A 90 -5.74 12.18 -8.30
C GLN A 90 -4.80 13.04 -7.44
N TRP A 91 -3.89 12.42 -6.68
CA TRP A 91 -2.97 13.14 -5.79
C TRP A 91 -2.05 14.11 -6.51
N ARG A 92 -1.63 13.82 -7.75
CA ARG A 92 -0.83 14.75 -8.56
C ARG A 92 -1.53 16.10 -8.81
N ASN A 93 -2.86 16.12 -8.76
CA ASN A 93 -3.67 17.32 -8.97
C ASN A 93 -4.12 17.97 -7.64
N GLU A 94 -3.86 17.33 -6.51
CA GLU A 94 -4.23 17.84 -5.18
C GLU A 94 -3.08 18.61 -4.55
N VAL A 95 -3.37 19.79 -4.01
CA VAL A 95 -2.36 20.69 -3.42
C VAL A 95 -1.90 20.21 -2.04
N ASP A 96 -2.76 19.48 -1.33
CA ASP A 96 -2.55 19.12 0.08
C ASP A 96 -1.89 17.74 0.27
N VAL A 97 -1.58 17.03 -0.83
CA VAL A 97 -0.92 15.73 -0.76
C VAL A 97 0.61 15.91 -0.81
N PRO A 98 1.35 15.46 0.22
CA PRO A 98 2.80 15.51 0.19
C PRO A 98 3.38 14.75 -1.02
N GLN A 99 4.37 15.36 -1.67
CA GLN A 99 5.08 14.74 -2.80
C GLN A 99 5.67 13.36 -2.42
N THR A 100 6.10 13.19 -1.16
CA THR A 100 6.61 11.93 -0.64
C THR A 100 5.59 10.79 -0.70
N HIS A 101 4.29 11.07 -0.54
CA HIS A 101 3.24 10.06 -0.70
C HIS A 101 2.99 9.72 -2.17
N ILE A 102 3.06 10.72 -3.06
CA ILE A 102 2.96 10.51 -4.50
C ILE A 102 4.13 9.64 -5.00
N ASP A 103 5.35 9.95 -4.59
CA ASP A 103 6.55 9.20 -4.96
C ASP A 103 6.50 7.78 -4.42
N ALA A 104 6.08 7.60 -3.16
CA ALA A 104 5.93 6.30 -2.55
C ALA A 104 4.86 5.43 -3.24
N ALA A 105 3.71 6.01 -3.62
CA ALA A 105 2.67 5.29 -4.35
C ALA A 105 3.12 4.91 -5.78
N GLN A 106 3.88 5.78 -6.46
CA GLN A 106 4.46 5.47 -7.76
C GLN A 106 5.48 4.33 -7.65
N GLN A 107 6.38 4.39 -6.67
CA GLN A 107 7.35 3.34 -6.44
C GLN A 107 6.66 2.02 -6.08
N LEU A 108 5.67 2.04 -5.18
CA LEU A 108 4.87 0.86 -4.87
C LEU A 108 4.20 0.28 -6.12
N THR A 109 3.68 1.11 -7.02
CA THR A 109 3.09 0.66 -8.30
C THR A 109 4.13 -0.08 -9.16
N VAL A 110 5.38 0.39 -9.21
CA VAL A 110 6.48 -0.29 -9.92
C VAL A 110 6.76 -1.67 -9.30
N VAL A 111 6.89 -1.74 -7.97
CA VAL A 111 7.13 -3.00 -7.25
C VAL A 111 5.99 -4.00 -7.49
N LEU A 112 4.73 -3.56 -7.37
CA LEU A 112 3.56 -4.39 -7.62
C LEU A 112 3.49 -4.90 -9.06
N ARG A 113 3.81 -4.05 -10.06
CA ARG A 113 3.88 -4.46 -11.47
C ARG A 113 4.94 -5.55 -11.69
N LEU A 114 6.07 -5.46 -11.01
CA LEU A 114 7.12 -6.47 -11.08
C LEU A 114 6.66 -7.79 -10.45
N CYS A 115 6.03 -7.75 -9.28
CA CYS A 115 5.46 -8.93 -8.62
C CYS A 115 4.47 -9.66 -9.54
N VAL A 116 3.59 -8.90 -10.21
CA VAL A 116 2.64 -9.46 -11.19
C VAL A 116 3.35 -10.02 -12.42
N ALA A 117 4.31 -9.29 -12.98
CA ALA A 117 5.01 -9.70 -14.20
C ALA A 117 5.86 -10.97 -14.01
N MET A 118 6.49 -11.11 -12.85
CA MET A 118 7.30 -12.28 -12.50
C MET A 118 6.49 -13.38 -11.83
N ASN A 119 5.21 -13.13 -11.52
CA ASN A 119 4.34 -14.01 -10.76
C ASN A 119 4.96 -14.45 -9.42
N VAL A 120 5.49 -13.46 -8.69
CA VAL A 120 6.08 -13.62 -7.34
C VAL A 120 5.29 -12.80 -6.32
N GLU A 121 5.35 -13.23 -5.08
CA GLU A 121 4.68 -12.54 -3.97
C GLU A 121 5.38 -11.22 -3.62
N LEU A 122 4.63 -10.28 -3.08
CA LEU A 122 5.18 -9.07 -2.45
C LEU A 122 5.45 -9.37 -0.97
N LEU A 123 6.69 -9.25 -0.55
CA LEU A 123 7.11 -9.48 0.83
C LEU A 123 7.16 -8.18 1.63
N PHE A 124 6.89 -8.29 2.93
CA PHE A 124 6.91 -7.20 3.91
C PHE A 124 8.04 -7.50 4.89
N LEU A 125 8.96 -6.56 5.12
CA LEU A 125 10.11 -6.72 6.03
C LEU A 125 10.38 -5.48 6.89
#